data_AF-A0A8K0J2N9-F1
#
_entry.id   AF-A0A8K0J2N9-F1
#
_cell.length_a   1.000
_cell.length_b   1.000
_cell.length_c   1.000
_cell.angle_alpha   90.00
_cell.angle_beta   90.00
_cell.angle_gamma   90.00
#
_symmetry.space_group_name_H-M   'P 1'
#
loop_
_entity.id
_entity.type
_entity.pdbx_description
1 polymer ?
#
loop_
_entity_poly.entity_id
_entity_poly.type
_entity_poly.pdbx_seq_one_letter_code
_entity_poly.pdbx_strand_id
1 'polypeptide(L)'
;MATAHRILISAHNTGLWKSRQDDEVATKVTELLQEDFEKHHVFFNSSGFHNHITHYLLTLYGTGASVSALQAAYDANESYQKKSTPVDDTVVQELQHDWSANAPKYLGLAKHYSDFLRFFQLEIDNKGWEAVVGEFICQDTSKSRDIVQRLFAGIAHPMIQLQYGLEWEQPAIVASGLAQAAVHGNPLGNFFDKVDAAVESLHQSGAKIKDWRLSEICENVRRDHPGLACSAAWDDENKLYQGVLGRGLQEAVALGATLQIKEDELEERTAEMLHHNAYVAVATSCRPPHVPKFDFFLMSVTFYSRIVHS
;
A
#
# COMPACT_ATOMS: atom_id res chain seq x y z
N MET A 1 -4.58 8.67 -24.15
CA MET A 1 -4.95 8.92 -22.75
C MET A 1 -4.87 7.60 -22.01
N ALA A 2 -4.47 7.63 -20.74
CA ALA A 2 -4.51 6.44 -19.89
C ALA A 2 -5.98 6.02 -19.67
N THR A 3 -6.23 4.72 -19.52
CA THR A 3 -7.54 4.14 -19.21
C THR A 3 -7.38 3.04 -18.18
N ALA A 4 -8.47 2.38 -17.78
CA ALA A 4 -8.40 1.22 -16.90
C ALA A 4 -7.66 0.01 -17.52
N HIS A 5 -7.44 0.01 -18.83
CA HIS A 5 -6.82 -1.08 -19.58
C HIS A 5 -5.47 -0.72 -20.20
N ARG A 6 -5.16 0.58 -20.24
CA ARG A 6 -3.99 1.11 -20.92
C ARG A 6 -3.23 2.09 -20.04
N ILE A 7 -1.98 1.76 -19.76
CA ILE A 7 -1.03 2.64 -19.11
C ILE A 7 -0.46 3.62 -20.13
N LEU A 8 -0.26 4.87 -19.71
CA LEU A 8 0.37 5.91 -20.51
C LEU A 8 1.10 6.89 -19.59
N ILE A 9 2.42 6.74 -19.48
CA ILE A 9 3.29 7.67 -18.77
C ILE A 9 3.74 8.76 -19.73
N SER A 10 3.70 10.01 -19.28
CA SER A 10 4.19 11.16 -20.05
C SER A 10 5.48 11.71 -19.46
N ALA A 11 6.28 12.37 -20.29
CA ALA A 11 7.48 13.12 -19.85
C ALA A 11 7.15 14.25 -18.85
N HIS A 12 5.88 14.67 -18.75
CA HIS A 12 5.43 15.75 -17.88
C HIS A 12 5.03 15.30 -16.47
N ASN A 13 4.57 14.05 -16.31
CA ASN A 13 4.31 13.47 -15.00
C ASN A 13 5.44 12.52 -14.60
N THR A 14 6.39 13.03 -13.81
CA THR A 14 7.54 12.27 -13.30
C THR A 14 7.43 12.00 -11.80
N GLY A 15 6.20 12.00 -11.27
CA GLY A 15 5.94 11.81 -9.85
C GLY A 15 6.39 12.97 -8.97
N LEU A 16 6.43 12.73 -7.66
CA LEU A 16 6.68 13.72 -6.62
C LEU A 16 8.10 14.30 -6.66
N TRP A 17 9.06 13.52 -7.15
CA TRP A 17 10.46 13.95 -7.25
C TRP A 17 10.69 14.97 -8.39
N LYS A 18 9.81 14.99 -9.39
CA LYS A 18 9.83 15.96 -10.50
C LYS A 18 11.18 16.01 -11.26
N SER A 19 11.90 14.89 -11.34
CA SER A 19 13.06 14.80 -12.25
C SER A 19 12.62 15.04 -13.68
N ARG A 20 13.50 15.63 -14.50
CA ARG A 20 13.24 15.76 -15.93
C ARG A 20 13.37 14.39 -16.60
N GLN A 21 12.44 14.10 -17.50
CA GLN A 21 12.47 12.94 -18.38
C GLN A 21 12.12 13.37 -19.81
N ASP A 22 12.48 12.52 -20.77
CA ASP A 22 12.15 12.72 -22.18
C ASP A 22 11.06 11.75 -22.66
N ASP A 23 10.52 12.02 -23.85
CA ASP A 23 9.44 11.22 -24.43
C ASP A 23 9.88 9.79 -24.77
N GLU A 24 11.18 9.57 -25.04
CA GLU A 24 11.72 8.25 -25.34
C GLU A 24 11.69 7.34 -24.10
N VAL A 25 12.17 7.86 -22.97
CA VAL A 25 12.12 7.16 -21.68
C VAL A 25 10.67 6.97 -21.22
N ALA A 26 9.80 7.97 -21.39
CA ALA A 26 8.38 7.88 -21.07
C ALA A 26 7.66 6.80 -21.90
N THR A 27 8.00 6.70 -23.20
CA THR A 27 7.49 5.64 -24.09
C THR A 27 7.96 4.28 -23.61
N LYS A 28 9.26 4.13 -23.28
CA LYS A 28 9.81 2.86 -22.80
C LYS A 28 9.16 2.39 -21.50
N VAL A 29 9.03 3.25 -20.48
CA VAL A 29 8.39 2.84 -19.22
C VAL A 29 6.93 2.48 -19.45
N THR A 30 6.22 3.18 -20.34
CA THR A 30 4.84 2.84 -20.72
C THR A 30 4.74 1.44 -21.32
N GLU A 31 5.63 1.09 -22.26
CA GLU A 31 5.66 -0.25 -22.88
C GLU A 31 5.87 -1.34 -21.83
N LEU A 32 6.89 -1.18 -20.97
CA LEU A 32 7.24 -2.20 -19.97
C LEU A 32 6.16 -2.36 -18.90
N LEU A 33 5.54 -1.27 -18.47
CA LEU A 33 4.42 -1.30 -17.53
C LEU A 33 3.19 -1.98 -18.14
N GLN A 34 2.85 -1.68 -19.39
CA GLN A 34 1.75 -2.33 -20.09
C GLN A 34 2.01 -3.84 -20.24
N GLU A 35 3.26 -4.21 -20.57
CA GLU A 35 3.65 -5.60 -20.70
C GLU A 35 3.53 -6.37 -19.38
N ASP A 36 3.98 -5.78 -18.27
CA ASP A 36 3.79 -6.33 -16.92
C ASP A 36 2.30 -6.51 -16.59
N PHE A 37 1.50 -5.47 -16.83
CA PHE A 37 0.07 -5.43 -16.54
C PHE A 37 -0.72 -6.53 -17.27
N GLU A 38 -0.35 -6.83 -18.52
CA GLU A 38 -1.02 -7.84 -19.33
C GLU A 38 -0.56 -9.28 -19.02
N LYS A 39 0.75 -9.46 -18.80
CA LYS A 39 1.36 -10.78 -18.71
C LYS A 39 1.43 -11.34 -17.30
N HIS A 40 1.48 -10.49 -16.28
CA HIS A 40 1.81 -10.90 -14.92
C HIS A 40 0.67 -10.69 -13.93
N HIS A 41 0.65 -11.56 -12.94
CA HIS A 41 -0.17 -11.41 -11.76
C HIS A 41 0.49 -10.42 -10.81
N VAL A 42 -0.28 -9.84 -9.89
CA VAL A 42 0.25 -8.98 -8.82
C VAL A 42 1.11 -9.71 -7.78
N PHE A 43 1.25 -11.03 -7.92
CA PHE A 43 2.10 -11.88 -7.09
C PHE A 43 3.10 -12.57 -8.01
N PHE A 44 4.34 -12.79 -7.56
CA PHE A 44 5.32 -13.56 -8.33
C PHE A 44 5.33 -15.05 -7.97
N ASN A 45 4.68 -15.47 -6.87
CA ASN A 45 4.61 -16.88 -6.48
C ASN A 45 3.28 -17.25 -5.81
N SER A 46 3.11 -18.54 -5.52
CA SER A 46 1.93 -19.07 -4.83
C SER A 46 1.92 -18.80 -3.32
N SER A 47 3.02 -18.29 -2.75
CA SER A 47 3.11 -17.86 -1.36
C SER A 47 2.58 -16.43 -1.14
N GLY A 48 2.16 -15.74 -2.21
CA GLY A 48 1.59 -14.40 -2.14
C GLY A 48 2.64 -13.29 -2.07
N PHE A 49 3.89 -13.55 -2.50
CA PHE A 49 4.89 -12.50 -2.62
C PHE A 49 4.61 -11.62 -3.84
N HIS A 50 4.83 -10.33 -3.72
CA HIS A 50 4.28 -9.30 -4.62
C HIS A 50 5.17 -9.03 -5.82
N ASN A 51 4.55 -8.86 -6.99
CA ASN A 51 5.25 -8.34 -8.17
C ASN A 51 5.69 -6.90 -7.90
N HIS A 52 6.99 -6.63 -8.03
CA HIS A 52 7.59 -5.32 -7.75
C HIS A 52 7.84 -4.45 -8.99
N ILE A 53 7.57 -4.97 -10.20
CA ILE A 53 7.95 -4.32 -11.46
C ILE A 53 7.32 -2.93 -11.59
N THR A 54 6.02 -2.79 -11.32
CA THR A 54 5.31 -1.50 -11.47
C THR A 54 5.97 -0.37 -10.67
N HIS A 55 6.09 -0.53 -9.35
CA HIS A 55 6.67 0.52 -8.52
C HIS A 55 8.18 0.67 -8.70
N TYR A 56 8.90 -0.40 -9.07
CA TYR A 56 10.31 -0.30 -9.38
C TYR A 56 10.57 0.56 -10.63
N LEU A 57 9.83 0.31 -11.72
CA LEU A 57 9.93 1.08 -12.96
C LEU A 57 9.52 2.53 -12.76
N LEU A 58 8.42 2.79 -12.06
CA LEU A 58 7.97 4.17 -11.79
C LEU A 58 8.93 4.92 -10.86
N THR A 59 9.53 4.26 -9.86
CA THR A 59 10.60 4.86 -9.04
C THR A 59 11.81 5.24 -9.90
N LEU A 60 12.29 4.32 -10.74
CA LEU A 60 13.43 4.57 -11.62
C LEU A 60 13.13 5.72 -12.59
N TYR A 61 11.95 5.69 -13.21
CA TYR A 61 11.50 6.75 -14.08
C TYR A 61 11.44 8.11 -13.36
N GLY A 62 10.79 8.17 -12.20
CA GLY A 62 10.66 9.40 -11.39
C GLY A 62 11.98 9.94 -10.86
N THR A 63 13.03 9.10 -10.80
CA THR A 63 14.38 9.50 -10.36
C THR A 63 15.34 9.81 -11.50
N GLY A 64 14.90 9.76 -12.77
CA GLY A 64 15.72 10.15 -13.92
C GLY A 64 16.47 9.00 -14.59
N ALA A 65 16.00 7.75 -14.45
CA ALA A 65 16.63 6.59 -15.10
C ALA A 65 16.55 6.66 -16.63
N SER A 66 17.55 6.06 -17.29
CA SER A 66 17.61 5.89 -18.75
C SER A 66 16.75 4.74 -19.26
N VAL A 67 16.45 4.70 -20.56
CA VAL A 67 15.83 3.57 -21.27
C VAL A 67 16.53 2.24 -20.92
N SER A 68 17.86 2.21 -20.99
CA SER A 68 18.63 0.99 -20.69
C SER A 68 18.49 0.53 -19.25
N ALA A 69 18.36 1.46 -18.30
CA ALA A 69 18.17 1.11 -16.89
C ALA A 69 16.77 0.56 -16.64
N LEU A 70 15.74 1.12 -17.27
CA LEU A 70 14.37 0.61 -17.20
C LEU A 70 14.25 -0.80 -17.80
N GLN A 71 14.85 -1.03 -18.97
CA GLN A 71 14.84 -2.35 -19.60
C GLN A 71 15.58 -3.38 -18.73
N ALA A 72 16.77 -3.04 -18.25
CA ALA A 72 17.53 -3.94 -17.37
C ALA A 72 16.77 -4.26 -16.07
N ALA A 73 16.05 -3.29 -15.51
CA ALA A 73 15.18 -3.50 -14.36
C ALA A 73 14.03 -4.46 -14.68
N TYR A 74 13.37 -4.32 -15.83
CA TYR A 74 12.32 -5.25 -16.25
C TYR A 74 12.85 -6.66 -16.48
N ASP A 75 13.90 -6.81 -17.29
CA ASP A 75 14.51 -8.10 -17.65
C ASP A 75 14.97 -8.89 -16.41
N ALA A 76 15.48 -8.19 -15.40
CA ALA A 76 15.91 -8.80 -14.15
C ALA A 76 14.76 -9.37 -13.32
N ASN A 77 13.52 -8.89 -13.53
CA ASN A 77 12.36 -9.19 -12.69
C ASN A 77 11.26 -10.01 -13.39
N GLU A 78 11.12 -9.95 -14.72
CA GLU A 78 9.99 -10.57 -15.43
C GLU A 78 9.95 -12.10 -15.34
N SER A 79 11.11 -12.76 -15.41
CA SER A 79 11.19 -14.22 -15.64
C SER A 79 10.61 -15.09 -14.53
N TYR A 80 10.53 -14.57 -13.30
CA TYR A 80 10.00 -15.30 -12.14
C TYR A 80 8.59 -14.87 -11.74
N GLN A 81 7.97 -13.93 -12.46
CA GLN A 81 6.62 -13.50 -12.17
C GLN A 81 5.61 -14.63 -12.43
N LYS A 82 4.56 -14.67 -11.61
CA LYS A 82 3.43 -15.54 -11.90
C LYS A 82 2.67 -14.94 -13.07
N LYS A 83 2.27 -15.78 -14.02
CA LYS A 83 1.46 -15.35 -15.18
C LYS A 83 0.09 -14.86 -14.73
N SER A 84 -0.46 -13.91 -15.48
CA SER A 84 -1.86 -13.51 -15.37
C SER A 84 -2.78 -14.73 -15.53
N THR A 85 -3.90 -14.71 -14.80
CA THR A 85 -4.90 -15.78 -14.82
C THR A 85 -6.13 -15.35 -15.63
N PRO A 86 -6.86 -16.29 -16.25
CA PRO A 86 -8.13 -15.97 -16.91
C PRO A 86 -9.13 -15.34 -15.92
N VAL A 87 -10.02 -14.51 -16.45
CA VAL A 87 -11.14 -13.92 -15.71
C VAL A 87 -12.32 -14.90 -15.73
N ASP A 88 -13.01 -15.03 -14.61
CA ASP A 88 -14.35 -15.62 -14.52
C ASP A 88 -15.41 -14.51 -14.56
N ASP A 89 -16.01 -14.31 -15.73
CA ASP A 89 -17.04 -13.28 -15.94
C ASP A 89 -18.26 -13.43 -15.02
N THR A 90 -18.51 -14.64 -14.50
CA THR A 90 -19.59 -14.88 -13.53
C THR A 90 -19.31 -14.15 -12.22
N VAL A 91 -18.07 -14.24 -11.73
CA VAL A 91 -17.64 -13.55 -10.51
C VAL A 91 -17.76 -12.04 -10.69
N VAL A 92 -17.31 -11.52 -11.84
CA VAL A 92 -17.40 -10.09 -12.17
C VAL A 92 -18.86 -9.61 -12.15
N GLN A 93 -19.77 -10.36 -12.77
CA GLN A 93 -21.21 -10.03 -12.80
C GLN A 93 -21.84 -10.07 -11.40
N GLU A 94 -21.48 -11.05 -10.56
CA GLU A 94 -21.94 -11.11 -9.17
C GLU A 94 -21.48 -9.88 -8.37
N LEU A 95 -20.20 -9.47 -8.52
CA LEU A 95 -19.64 -8.29 -7.86
C LEU A 95 -20.34 -6.99 -8.31
N GLN A 96 -20.63 -6.83 -9.61
CA GLN A 96 -21.35 -5.66 -10.14
C GLN A 96 -22.82 -5.61 -9.72
N HIS A 97 -23.46 -6.77 -9.55
CA HIS A 97 -24.86 -6.85 -9.16
C HIS A 97 -25.07 -6.39 -7.71
N ASP A 98 -24.29 -6.96 -6.79
CA ASP A 98 -24.33 -6.61 -5.37
C ASP A 98 -23.00 -6.95 -4.71
N TRP A 99 -22.13 -5.93 -4.59
CA TRP A 99 -20.84 -6.08 -3.92
C TRP A 99 -20.99 -6.62 -2.49
N SER A 100 -21.89 -6.06 -1.70
CA SER A 100 -22.02 -6.37 -0.28
C SER A 100 -22.44 -7.82 -0.04
N ALA A 101 -23.33 -8.34 -0.90
CA ALA A 101 -23.76 -9.74 -0.83
C ALA A 101 -22.73 -10.73 -1.39
N ASN A 102 -21.97 -10.35 -2.43
CA ASN A 102 -21.16 -11.29 -3.19
C ASN A 102 -19.65 -11.23 -2.91
N ALA A 103 -19.08 -10.06 -2.67
CA ALA A 103 -17.64 -9.89 -2.43
C ALA A 103 -17.09 -10.78 -1.29
N PRO A 104 -17.80 -11.01 -0.16
CA PRO A 104 -17.29 -11.88 0.91
C PRO A 104 -16.93 -13.32 0.47
N LYS A 105 -17.50 -13.82 -0.63
CA LYS A 105 -17.17 -15.15 -1.20
C LYS A 105 -15.76 -15.20 -1.82
N TYR A 106 -15.25 -14.05 -2.26
CA TYR A 106 -14.07 -13.93 -3.11
C TYR A 106 -12.91 -13.17 -2.46
N LEU A 107 -13.23 -12.28 -1.50
CA LEU A 107 -12.24 -11.47 -0.79
C LEU A 107 -11.20 -12.34 -0.05
N GLY A 108 -9.94 -11.91 -0.09
CA GLY A 108 -8.82 -12.62 0.53
C GLY A 108 -8.33 -13.86 -0.22
N LEU A 109 -8.85 -14.13 -1.41
CA LEU A 109 -8.48 -15.29 -2.21
C LEU A 109 -7.68 -14.86 -3.46
N ALA A 110 -6.38 -15.12 -3.43
CA ALA A 110 -5.43 -14.77 -4.50
C ALA A 110 -5.86 -15.21 -5.92
N LYS A 111 -6.61 -16.30 -6.05
CA LYS A 111 -7.07 -16.82 -7.35
C LYS A 111 -8.06 -15.87 -8.07
N HIS A 112 -8.72 -14.98 -7.34
CA HIS A 112 -9.72 -14.05 -7.87
C HIS A 112 -9.13 -12.67 -8.25
N TYR A 113 -7.79 -12.53 -8.32
CA TYR A 113 -7.17 -11.26 -8.66
C TYR A 113 -7.60 -10.73 -10.01
N SER A 114 -7.59 -11.58 -11.05
CA SER A 114 -8.04 -11.18 -12.39
C SER A 114 -9.51 -10.76 -12.40
N ASP A 115 -10.36 -11.40 -11.59
CA ASP A 115 -11.79 -11.09 -11.50
C ASP A 115 -12.00 -9.72 -10.84
N PHE A 116 -11.32 -9.45 -9.73
CA PHE A 116 -11.36 -8.13 -9.09
C PHE A 116 -10.74 -7.04 -9.98
N LEU A 117 -9.64 -7.34 -10.66
CA LEU A 117 -9.04 -6.40 -11.62
C LEU A 117 -10.06 -6.03 -12.69
N ARG A 118 -10.71 -7.03 -13.32
CA ARG A 118 -11.74 -6.80 -14.33
C ARG A 118 -12.92 -6.01 -13.78
N PHE A 119 -13.39 -6.34 -12.57
CA PHE A 119 -14.44 -5.60 -11.87
C PHE A 119 -14.07 -4.11 -11.72
N PHE A 120 -12.91 -3.81 -11.13
CA PHE A 120 -12.49 -2.41 -10.93
C PHE A 120 -12.24 -1.68 -12.26
N GLN A 121 -11.76 -2.38 -13.28
CA GLN A 121 -11.62 -1.77 -14.60
C GLN A 121 -12.97 -1.33 -15.17
N LEU A 122 -13.99 -2.18 -15.08
CA LEU A 122 -15.34 -1.85 -15.55
C LEU A 122 -15.99 -0.73 -14.74
N GLU A 123 -15.76 -0.71 -13.42
CA GLU A 123 -16.21 0.40 -12.58
C GLU A 123 -15.54 1.72 -13.01
N ILE A 124 -14.22 1.71 -13.23
CA ILE A 124 -13.48 2.89 -13.69
C ILE A 124 -13.94 3.34 -15.08
N ASP A 125 -14.16 2.42 -16.01
CA ASP A 125 -14.66 2.76 -17.35
C ASP A 125 -16.03 3.46 -17.30
N ASN A 126 -16.87 3.10 -16.30
CA ASN A 126 -18.21 3.65 -16.15
C ASN A 126 -18.23 5.04 -15.49
N LYS A 127 -17.46 5.25 -14.42
CA LYS A 127 -17.56 6.48 -13.59
C LYS A 127 -16.26 7.23 -13.33
N GLY A 128 -15.14 6.79 -13.89
CA GLY A 128 -13.81 7.38 -13.65
C GLY A 128 -13.14 6.83 -12.38
N TRP A 129 -11.81 6.94 -12.33
CA TRP A 129 -11.03 6.35 -11.25
C TRP A 129 -11.15 7.12 -9.95
N GLU A 130 -11.33 8.44 -10.00
CA GLU A 130 -11.53 9.29 -8.84
C GLU A 130 -12.81 8.90 -8.10
N ALA A 131 -13.90 8.66 -8.84
CA ALA A 131 -15.17 8.23 -8.25
C ALA A 131 -15.09 6.81 -7.65
N VAL A 132 -14.35 5.91 -8.28
CA VAL A 132 -14.08 4.57 -7.74
C VAL A 132 -13.27 4.65 -6.44
N VAL A 133 -12.20 5.45 -6.41
CA VAL A 133 -11.40 5.69 -5.20
C VAL A 133 -12.28 6.31 -4.10
N GLY A 134 -13.09 7.31 -4.43
CA GLY A 134 -14.04 7.91 -3.51
C GLY A 134 -14.97 6.87 -2.87
N GLU A 135 -15.51 5.96 -3.67
CA GLU A 135 -16.45 4.92 -3.21
C GLU A 135 -15.81 3.81 -2.38
N PHE A 136 -14.63 3.33 -2.78
CA PHE A 136 -13.99 2.17 -2.16
C PHE A 136 -12.97 2.51 -1.07
N ILE A 137 -12.53 3.77 -0.99
CA ILE A 137 -11.49 4.21 -0.03
C ILE A 137 -11.99 5.33 0.88
N CYS A 138 -12.69 6.33 0.35
CA CYS A 138 -12.93 7.59 1.09
C CYS A 138 -14.27 7.65 1.84
N GLN A 139 -15.25 6.83 1.46
CA GLN A 139 -16.55 6.80 2.13
C GLN A 139 -16.47 6.09 3.49
N ASP A 140 -17.29 6.51 4.47
CA ASP A 140 -17.47 5.76 5.72
C ASP A 140 -18.57 4.71 5.55
N THR A 141 -18.25 3.63 4.83
CA THR A 141 -19.10 2.45 4.65
C THR A 141 -18.34 1.20 5.05
N SER A 142 -19.05 0.12 5.39
CA SER A 142 -18.42 -1.17 5.70
C SER A 142 -17.55 -1.69 4.54
N LYS A 143 -18.00 -1.48 3.30
CA LYS A 143 -17.26 -1.79 2.07
C LYS A 143 -15.92 -1.03 2.02
N SER A 144 -15.98 0.28 2.18
CA SER A 144 -14.80 1.14 2.10
C SER A 144 -13.82 0.84 3.23
N ARG A 145 -14.33 0.69 4.46
CA ARG A 145 -13.52 0.32 5.63
C ARG A 145 -12.80 -1.01 5.43
N ASP A 146 -13.47 -2.05 4.92
CA ASP A 146 -12.81 -3.36 4.68
C ASP A 146 -11.70 -3.27 3.63
N ILE A 147 -11.90 -2.52 2.54
CA ILE A 147 -10.84 -2.32 1.53
C ILE A 147 -9.67 -1.50 2.10
N VAL A 148 -9.94 -0.42 2.84
CA VAL A 148 -8.90 0.40 3.49
C VAL A 148 -8.06 -0.46 4.44
N GLN A 149 -8.68 -1.30 5.26
CA GLN A 149 -7.95 -2.19 6.16
C GLN A 149 -7.05 -3.17 5.39
N ARG A 150 -7.54 -3.69 4.25
CA ARG A 150 -6.76 -4.57 3.36
C ARG A 150 -5.62 -3.85 2.63
N LEU A 151 -5.66 -2.52 2.49
CA LEU A 151 -4.54 -1.76 1.92
C LEU A 151 -3.24 -1.95 2.72
N PHE A 152 -3.35 -2.18 4.03
CA PHE A 152 -2.20 -2.40 4.91
C PHE A 152 -1.72 -3.86 4.97
N ALA A 153 -2.44 -4.79 4.32
CA ALA A 153 -2.06 -6.20 4.29
C ALA A 153 -0.83 -6.44 3.40
N GLY A 154 -0.13 -7.55 3.64
CA GLY A 154 1.02 -7.94 2.83
C GLY A 154 2.16 -6.91 2.88
N ILE A 155 2.43 -6.29 4.04
CA ILE A 155 3.39 -5.17 4.16
C ILE A 155 2.97 -4.00 3.26
N ALA A 156 1.65 -3.74 3.24
CA ALA A 156 0.99 -2.66 2.53
C ALA A 156 1.31 -2.52 1.03
N HIS A 157 1.69 -3.60 0.36
CA HIS A 157 1.86 -3.60 -1.10
C HIS A 157 0.61 -3.14 -1.87
N PRO A 158 -0.63 -3.45 -1.46
CA PRO A 158 -1.80 -2.89 -2.13
C PRO A 158 -1.85 -1.36 -2.06
N MET A 159 -1.48 -0.79 -0.92
CA MET A 159 -1.36 0.66 -0.75
C MET A 159 -0.28 1.25 -1.65
N ILE A 160 0.91 0.63 -1.67
CA ILE A 160 2.03 1.06 -2.52
C ILE A 160 1.57 1.06 -3.99
N GLN A 161 0.99 -0.03 -4.47
CA GLN A 161 0.48 -0.13 -5.83
C GLN A 161 -0.56 0.95 -6.15
N LEU A 162 -1.53 1.16 -5.24
CA LEU A 162 -2.55 2.19 -5.39
C LEU A 162 -1.93 3.59 -5.44
N GLN A 163 -0.99 3.91 -4.56
CA GLN A 163 -0.29 5.20 -4.49
C GLN A 163 0.42 5.53 -5.80
N TYR A 164 1.13 4.57 -6.41
CA TYR A 164 1.73 4.78 -7.73
C TYR A 164 0.68 5.06 -8.81
N GLY A 165 -0.48 4.41 -8.75
CA GLY A 165 -1.60 4.68 -9.65
C GLY A 165 -2.15 6.10 -9.49
N LEU A 166 -2.25 6.59 -8.26
CA LEU A 166 -2.70 7.95 -7.95
C LEU A 166 -1.66 9.00 -8.36
N GLU A 167 -0.39 8.81 -7.99
CA GLU A 167 0.70 9.76 -8.25
C GLU A 167 0.95 9.95 -9.76
N TRP A 168 0.88 8.86 -10.53
CA TRP A 168 1.04 8.93 -11.99
C TRP A 168 -0.28 9.12 -12.77
N GLU A 169 -1.42 9.24 -12.07
CA GLU A 169 -2.76 9.34 -12.67
C GLU A 169 -3.03 8.20 -13.69
N GLN A 170 -2.74 6.95 -13.29
CA GLN A 170 -2.85 5.75 -14.13
C GLN A 170 -4.03 4.87 -13.67
N PRO A 171 -5.20 4.94 -14.34
CA PRO A 171 -6.39 4.21 -13.90
C PRO A 171 -6.21 2.69 -13.89
N ALA A 172 -5.41 2.14 -14.81
CA ALA A 172 -5.05 0.72 -14.82
C ALA A 172 -4.32 0.29 -13.54
N ILE A 173 -3.38 1.11 -13.05
CA ILE A 173 -2.63 0.83 -11.82
C ILE A 173 -3.51 1.03 -10.58
N VAL A 174 -4.42 2.01 -10.60
CA VAL A 174 -5.46 2.18 -9.56
C VAL A 174 -6.32 0.92 -9.45
N ALA A 175 -6.79 0.38 -10.58
CA ALA A 175 -7.54 -0.88 -10.61
C ALA A 175 -6.71 -2.05 -10.04
N SER A 176 -5.43 -2.15 -10.41
CA SER A 176 -4.52 -3.16 -9.85
C SER A 176 -4.34 -3.04 -8.34
N GLY A 177 -4.18 -1.83 -7.80
CA GLY A 177 -4.03 -1.61 -6.35
C GLY A 177 -5.27 -2.01 -5.57
N LEU A 178 -6.45 -1.64 -6.06
CA LEU A 178 -7.74 -2.03 -5.46
C LEU A 178 -7.98 -3.55 -5.56
N ALA A 179 -7.69 -4.15 -6.71
CA ALA A 179 -7.79 -5.60 -6.89
C ALA A 179 -6.80 -6.35 -5.99
N GLN A 180 -5.58 -5.82 -5.83
CA GLN A 180 -4.58 -6.38 -4.92
C GLN A 180 -5.06 -6.31 -3.47
N ALA A 181 -5.73 -5.23 -3.06
CA ALA A 181 -6.32 -5.12 -1.73
C ALA A 181 -7.41 -6.19 -1.54
N ALA A 182 -8.32 -6.33 -2.51
CA ALA A 182 -9.42 -7.29 -2.44
C ALA A 182 -8.96 -8.75 -2.27
N VAL A 183 -7.83 -9.14 -2.90
CA VAL A 183 -7.31 -10.52 -2.77
C VAL A 183 -6.41 -10.75 -1.57
N HIS A 184 -6.03 -9.72 -0.82
CA HIS A 184 -5.35 -9.90 0.46
C HIS A 184 -6.36 -10.22 1.55
N GLY A 185 -6.00 -11.12 2.47
CA GLY A 185 -6.73 -11.27 3.72
C GLY A 185 -6.72 -9.96 4.53
N ASN A 186 -7.59 -9.86 5.53
CA ASN A 186 -7.69 -8.69 6.41
C ASN A 186 -7.22 -8.99 7.85
N PRO A 187 -5.95 -9.35 8.07
CA PRO A 187 -5.45 -9.70 9.41
C PRO A 187 -5.35 -8.48 10.34
N LEU A 188 -5.34 -7.26 9.79
CA LEU A 188 -5.27 -6.01 10.54
C LEU A 188 -6.65 -5.44 10.90
N GLY A 189 -7.74 -5.93 10.30
CA GLY A 189 -9.08 -5.38 10.50
C GLY A 189 -9.49 -5.32 11.97
N ASN A 190 -9.32 -6.43 12.71
CA ASN A 190 -9.60 -6.47 14.15
C ASN A 190 -8.75 -5.49 14.98
N PHE A 191 -7.54 -5.16 14.54
CA PHE A 191 -6.73 -4.12 15.21
C PHE A 191 -7.32 -2.74 14.94
N PHE A 192 -7.62 -2.40 13.68
CA PHE A 192 -8.22 -1.13 13.30
C PHE A 192 -9.59 -0.91 13.97
N ASP A 193 -10.49 -1.89 13.93
CA ASP A 193 -11.81 -1.80 14.57
C ASP A 193 -11.70 -1.54 16.09
N LYS A 194 -10.70 -2.14 16.75
CA LYS A 194 -10.44 -1.91 18.17
C LYS A 194 -9.85 -0.53 18.46
N VAL A 195 -8.99 -0.03 17.57
CA VAL A 195 -8.45 1.34 17.66
C VAL A 195 -9.59 2.34 17.52
N ASP A 196 -10.48 2.19 16.53
CA ASP A 196 -11.64 3.07 16.33
C ASP A 196 -12.52 3.09 17.59
N ALA A 197 -12.88 1.92 18.13
CA ALA A 197 -13.67 1.84 19.36
C ALA A 197 -12.96 2.46 20.59
N ALA A 198 -11.64 2.34 20.67
CA ALA A 198 -10.85 2.95 21.73
C ALA A 198 -10.78 4.49 21.59
N VAL A 199 -10.68 5.01 20.36
CA VAL A 199 -10.75 6.47 20.08
C VAL A 199 -12.10 7.03 20.52
N GLU A 200 -13.20 6.36 20.15
CA GLU A 200 -14.56 6.78 20.56
C GLU A 200 -14.70 6.83 22.08
N SER A 201 -14.21 5.80 22.78
CA SER A 201 -14.22 5.74 24.25
C SER A 201 -13.40 6.87 24.89
N LEU A 202 -12.22 7.18 24.34
CA LEU A 202 -11.38 8.29 24.80
C LEU A 202 -12.10 9.64 24.65
N HIS A 203 -12.74 9.88 23.50
CA HIS A 203 -13.52 11.10 23.26
C HIS A 203 -14.69 11.23 24.24
N GLN A 204 -15.44 10.15 24.47
CA GLN A 204 -16.55 10.13 25.43
C GLN A 204 -16.10 10.41 26.87
N SER A 205 -14.92 9.93 27.26
CA SER A 205 -14.37 10.14 28.59
C SER A 205 -13.83 11.56 28.84
N GLY A 206 -13.58 12.33 27.77
CA GLY A 206 -12.90 13.63 27.86
C GLY A 206 -11.45 13.54 28.33
N ALA A 207 -10.83 12.35 28.27
CA ALA A 207 -9.44 12.16 28.66
C ALA A 207 -8.51 13.00 27.77
N LYS A 208 -7.52 13.64 28.39
CA LYS A 208 -6.49 14.37 27.66
C LYS A 208 -5.62 13.36 26.89
N ILE A 209 -5.70 13.40 25.57
CA ILE A 209 -4.84 12.60 24.70
C ILE A 209 -3.48 13.28 24.63
N LYS A 210 -2.42 12.50 24.87
CA LYS A 210 -1.06 12.98 24.69
C LYS A 210 -0.80 13.09 23.19
N ASP A 211 -0.33 14.27 22.77
CA ASP A 211 0.21 14.46 21.43
C ASP A 211 1.60 13.81 21.38
N TRP A 212 1.72 12.74 20.60
CA TRP A 212 2.97 12.01 20.42
C TRP A 212 3.60 12.36 19.08
N ARG A 213 4.92 12.53 19.08
CA ARG A 213 5.72 12.48 17.86
C ARG A 213 6.19 11.05 17.58
N LEU A 214 6.29 10.68 16.31
CA LEU A 214 6.72 9.34 15.88
C LEU A 214 8.11 8.99 16.43
N SER A 215 9.03 9.95 16.45
CA SER A 215 10.35 9.78 17.06
C SER A 215 10.26 9.51 18.56
N GLU A 216 9.39 10.22 19.29
CA GLU A 216 9.20 9.99 20.72
C GLU A 216 8.66 8.59 21.00
N ILE A 217 7.72 8.10 20.18
CA ILE A 217 7.22 6.74 20.30
C ILE A 217 8.35 5.76 20.08
N CYS A 218 9.10 5.86 18.98
CA CYS A 218 10.19 4.94 18.67
C CYS A 218 11.28 4.90 19.74
N GLU A 219 11.65 6.06 20.30
CA GLU A 219 12.67 6.14 21.34
C GLU A 219 12.19 5.62 22.70
N ASN A 220 10.91 5.80 23.00
CA ASN A 220 10.38 5.54 24.34
C ASN A 220 9.53 4.28 24.45
N VAL A 221 9.13 3.62 23.36
CA VAL A 221 8.22 2.46 23.38
C VAL A 221 8.71 1.34 24.31
N ARG A 222 10.03 1.10 24.39
CA ARG A 222 10.59 0.08 25.31
C ARG A 222 10.40 0.44 26.78
N ARG A 223 10.44 1.72 27.12
CA ARG A 223 10.28 2.23 28.49
C ARG A 223 8.80 2.37 28.85
N ASP A 224 8.03 2.96 27.95
CA ASP A 224 6.64 3.37 28.21
C ASP A 224 5.63 2.25 27.90
N HIS A 225 5.98 1.32 27.02
CA HIS A 225 5.14 0.17 26.60
C HIS A 225 5.96 -1.13 26.59
N PRO A 226 6.52 -1.57 27.73
CA PRO A 226 7.43 -2.71 27.80
C PRO A 226 6.76 -4.03 27.38
N GLY A 227 5.44 -4.17 27.58
CA GLY A 227 4.68 -5.35 27.14
C GLY A 227 4.59 -5.41 25.61
N LEU A 228 4.26 -4.30 24.96
CA LEU A 228 4.28 -4.19 23.50
C LEU A 228 5.68 -4.43 22.94
N ALA A 229 6.70 -3.79 23.51
CA ALA A 229 8.07 -3.87 23.02
C ALA A 229 8.69 -5.27 23.15
N CYS A 230 8.23 -6.08 24.10
CA CYS A 230 8.65 -7.46 24.30
C CYS A 230 7.64 -8.49 23.76
N SER A 231 6.59 -8.05 23.07
CA SER A 231 5.50 -8.94 22.65
C SER A 231 5.93 -9.91 21.55
N ALA A 232 6.79 -9.48 20.62
CA ALA A 232 7.34 -10.32 19.56
C ALA A 232 8.48 -11.21 20.06
N ALA A 233 8.45 -12.48 19.68
CA ALA A 233 9.44 -13.48 20.05
C ALA A 233 10.26 -13.93 18.83
N TRP A 234 11.46 -14.45 19.07
CA TRP A 234 12.35 -14.86 17.98
C TRP A 234 11.77 -16.00 17.14
N ASP A 235 11.10 -16.93 17.82
CA ASP A 235 10.45 -18.13 17.30
C ASP A 235 9.06 -17.88 16.67
N ASP A 236 8.53 -16.66 16.75
CA ASP A 236 7.31 -16.32 15.99
C ASP A 236 7.58 -16.44 14.48
N GLU A 237 6.73 -17.22 13.81
CA GLU A 237 6.67 -17.29 12.34
C GLU A 237 6.38 -15.91 11.76
N ASN A 238 5.46 -15.16 12.37
CA ASN A 238 5.22 -13.77 12.06
C ASN A 238 5.13 -12.91 13.32
N LYS A 239 6.19 -12.13 13.55
CA LYS A 239 6.38 -11.26 14.72
C LYS A 239 5.32 -10.16 14.86
N LEU A 240 4.73 -9.71 13.75
CA LEU A 240 3.63 -8.75 13.78
C LEU A 240 2.34 -9.43 14.26
N TYR A 241 1.93 -10.53 13.62
CA TYR A 241 0.62 -11.15 13.91
C TYR A 241 0.58 -11.87 15.26
N GLN A 242 1.64 -12.59 15.63
CA GLN A 242 1.68 -13.35 16.89
C GLN A 242 2.13 -12.49 18.07
N GLY A 243 3.12 -11.62 17.83
CA GLY A 243 3.65 -10.69 18.82
C GLY A 243 2.75 -9.48 19.00
N VAL A 244 2.92 -8.47 18.15
CA VAL A 244 2.29 -7.15 18.30
C VAL A 244 0.76 -7.21 18.29
N LEU A 245 0.17 -7.94 17.34
CA LEU A 245 -1.29 -8.04 17.15
C LEU A 245 -1.91 -9.24 17.87
N GLY A 246 -1.08 -10.07 18.48
CA GLY A 246 -1.50 -11.18 19.34
C GLY A 246 -1.29 -10.80 20.79
N ARG A 247 -0.13 -11.15 21.34
CA ARG A 247 0.22 -10.92 22.76
C ARG A 247 0.24 -9.44 23.14
N GLY A 248 0.65 -8.56 22.23
CA GLY A 248 0.75 -7.12 22.45
C GLY A 248 -0.51 -6.32 22.09
N LEU A 249 -1.59 -6.98 21.65
CA LEU A 249 -2.72 -6.31 20.98
C LEU A 249 -3.33 -5.19 21.83
N GLN A 250 -3.52 -5.42 23.13
CA GLN A 250 -4.14 -4.45 24.02
C GLN A 250 -3.31 -3.16 24.13
N GLU A 251 -1.99 -3.27 24.32
CA GLU A 251 -1.10 -2.11 24.37
C GLU A 251 -0.97 -1.44 23.00
N ALA A 252 -0.93 -2.23 21.92
CA ALA A 252 -0.91 -1.69 20.56
C ALA A 252 -2.16 -0.86 20.26
N VAL A 253 -3.35 -1.35 20.63
CA VAL A 253 -4.62 -0.63 20.47
C VAL A 253 -4.62 0.65 21.31
N ALA A 254 -4.17 0.57 22.56
CA ALA A 254 -4.11 1.74 23.43
C ALA A 254 -3.16 2.83 22.88
N LEU A 255 -1.98 2.44 22.36
CA LEU A 255 -1.05 3.36 21.72
C LEU A 255 -1.65 3.93 20.41
N GLY A 256 -2.20 3.06 19.55
CA GLY A 256 -2.83 3.46 18.29
C GLY A 256 -3.96 4.47 18.47
N ALA A 257 -4.78 4.30 19.52
CA ALA A 257 -5.87 5.24 19.83
C ALA A 257 -5.38 6.65 20.24
N THR A 258 -4.10 6.81 20.60
CA THR A 258 -3.50 8.12 20.88
C THR A 258 -2.93 8.80 19.63
N LEU A 259 -2.74 8.07 18.53
CA LEU A 259 -2.19 8.57 17.28
C LEU A 259 -3.28 9.21 16.41
N GLN A 260 -3.85 10.31 16.90
CA GLN A 260 -4.90 11.05 16.20
C GLN A 260 -4.32 12.26 15.48
N ILE A 261 -4.68 12.43 14.21
CA ILE A 261 -4.22 13.54 13.35
C ILE A 261 -5.43 14.40 13.03
N LYS A 262 -5.32 15.72 13.23
CA LYS A 262 -6.34 16.67 12.78
C LYS A 262 -6.10 17.07 11.33
N GLU A 263 -7.15 17.49 10.65
CA GLU A 263 -7.09 17.90 9.24
C GLU A 263 -6.10 19.06 9.01
N ASP A 264 -6.04 20.02 9.93
CA ASP A 264 -5.11 21.16 9.90
C ASP A 264 -3.65 20.78 10.23
N GLU A 265 -3.41 19.57 10.76
CA GLU A 265 -2.07 19.04 11.06
C GLU A 265 -1.54 18.11 9.96
N LEU A 266 -2.35 17.76 8.96
CA LEU A 266 -2.05 16.69 8.00
C LEU A 266 -0.71 16.89 7.27
N GLU A 267 -0.42 18.12 6.81
CA GLU A 267 0.84 18.43 6.13
C GLU A 267 2.04 18.26 7.07
N GLU A 268 1.96 18.79 8.30
CA GLU A 268 3.01 18.68 9.30
C GLU A 268 3.27 17.22 9.66
N ARG A 269 2.22 16.43 9.90
CA ARG A 269 2.35 15.00 10.25
C ARG A 269 2.89 14.17 9.10
N THR A 270 2.53 14.52 7.86
CA THR A 270 3.10 13.88 6.67
C THR A 270 4.60 14.16 6.57
N ALA A 271 5.03 15.40 6.80
CA ALA A 271 6.44 15.77 6.81
C ALA A 271 7.20 15.10 7.98
N GLU A 272 6.59 15.03 9.16
CA GLU A 272 7.11 14.32 10.32
C GLU A 272 7.36 12.84 10.01
N MET A 273 6.36 12.16 9.44
CA MET A 273 6.47 10.75 9.04
C MET A 273 7.57 10.54 8.00
N LEU A 274 7.63 11.37 6.95
CA LEU A 274 8.70 11.32 5.95
C LEU A 274 10.10 11.43 6.57
N HIS A 275 10.32 12.45 7.40
CA HIS A 275 11.60 12.65 8.07
C HIS A 275 11.93 11.52 9.03
N HIS A 276 10.95 11.04 9.79
CA HIS A 276 11.13 9.93 10.71
C HIS A 276 11.55 8.65 9.98
N ASN A 277 10.89 8.34 8.86
CA ASN A 277 11.20 7.14 8.08
C ASN A 277 12.61 7.22 7.48
N ALA A 278 13.01 8.39 6.94
CA ALA A 278 14.37 8.61 6.47
C ALA A 278 15.40 8.47 7.60
N TYR A 279 15.11 9.03 8.78
CA TYR A 279 15.96 8.90 9.96
C TYR A 279 16.15 7.44 10.37
N VAL A 280 15.07 6.67 10.50
CA VAL A 280 15.15 5.23 10.86
C VAL A 280 15.92 4.44 9.82
N ALA A 281 15.66 4.65 8.53
CA ALA A 281 16.35 3.94 7.45
C ALA A 281 17.87 4.22 7.43
N VAL A 282 18.28 5.47 7.63
CA VAL A 282 19.70 5.85 7.66
C VAL A 282 20.38 5.41 8.97
N ALA A 283 19.76 5.64 10.12
CA ALA A 283 20.34 5.33 11.43
C ALA A 283 20.57 3.83 11.63
N THR A 284 19.73 2.99 11.02
CA THR A 284 19.84 1.52 11.11
C THR A 284 20.76 0.93 10.06
N SER A 285 20.95 1.60 8.93
CA SER A 285 21.84 1.13 7.86
C SER A 285 23.30 1.49 8.11
N CYS A 286 23.59 2.58 8.80
CA CYS A 286 24.94 3.15 8.88
C CYS A 286 25.59 2.93 10.26
N ARG A 287 26.41 1.89 10.40
CA ARG A 287 27.18 1.60 11.63
C ARG A 287 28.66 1.37 11.31
N PRO A 288 29.53 2.40 11.40
CA PRO A 288 30.97 2.24 11.19
C PRO A 288 31.58 1.16 12.10
N PRO A 289 32.55 0.37 11.62
CA PRO A 289 33.19 0.42 10.30
C PRO A 289 32.47 -0.41 9.21
N HIS A 290 31.22 -0.83 9.42
CA HIS A 290 30.52 -1.72 8.50
C HIS A 290 29.98 -0.99 7.27
N VAL A 291 29.93 -1.70 6.13
CA VAL A 291 29.31 -1.22 4.89
C VAL A 291 27.81 -1.00 5.15
N PRO A 292 27.25 0.17 4.80
CA PRO A 292 25.84 0.41 4.96
C PRO A 292 24.98 -0.60 4.21
N LYS A 293 23.97 -1.16 4.89
CA LYS A 293 22.98 -2.05 4.29
C LYS A 293 21.60 -1.63 4.75
N PHE A 294 20.67 -1.53 3.81
CA PHE A 294 19.28 -1.29 4.13
C PHE A 294 18.55 -2.62 4.32
N ASP A 295 17.80 -2.72 5.42
CA ASP A 295 16.94 -3.87 5.68
C ASP A 295 15.62 -3.70 4.95
N PHE A 296 15.10 -4.76 4.36
CA PHE A 296 13.86 -4.74 3.58
C PHE A 296 12.68 -4.17 4.37
N PHE A 297 12.49 -4.57 5.63
CA PHE A 297 11.37 -4.10 6.44
C PHE A 297 11.51 -2.63 6.81
N LEU A 298 12.73 -2.17 7.07
CA LEU A 298 13.01 -0.79 7.44
C LEU A 298 12.96 0.15 6.24
N MET A 299 13.29 -0.33 5.04
CA MET A 299 13.03 0.39 3.80
C MET A 299 11.54 0.60 3.59
N SER A 300 10.72 -0.43 3.83
CA SER A 300 9.28 -0.36 3.59
C SER A 300 8.57 0.73 4.39
N VAL A 301 9.13 1.15 5.55
CA VAL A 301 8.60 2.25 6.35
C VAL A 301 8.58 3.57 5.55
N THR A 302 9.51 3.77 4.61
CA THR A 302 9.62 5.02 3.83
C THR A 302 8.54 5.25 2.76
N PHE A 303 7.78 4.22 2.34
CA PHE A 303 6.84 4.34 1.22
C PHE A 303 5.47 4.95 1.57
N TYR A 304 5.14 5.15 2.85
CA TYR A 304 3.75 5.44 3.27
C TYR A 304 3.29 6.90 3.21
N SER A 305 4.04 7.78 2.55
CA SER A 305 3.82 9.22 2.63
C SER A 305 2.97 9.82 1.51
N ARG A 306 1.74 10.21 1.90
CA ARG A 306 0.82 11.18 1.29
C ARG A 306 -0.25 10.60 0.34
N ILE A 307 -1.49 10.56 0.82
CA ILE A 307 -2.73 10.72 0.03
C ILE A 307 -3.58 11.77 0.77
N VAL A 308 -4.43 12.46 0.01
CA VAL A 308 -5.45 13.47 0.36
C VAL A 308 -5.02 14.90 0.07
N HIS A 309 -5.14 15.26 -1.21
CA HIS A 309 -5.60 16.56 -1.68
C HIS A 309 -6.27 16.36 -3.05
N SER A 310 -7.60 16.44 -3.07
CA SER A 310 -8.42 16.80 -4.23
C SER A 310 -9.71 17.40 -3.70
#